data_AF-A0A6C1U2Z9-F1
#
_entry.id   AF-A0A6C1U2Z9-F1
#
_cell.length_a   1.000
_cell.length_b   1.000
_cell.length_c   1.000
_cell.angle_alpha   90.00
_cell.angle_beta   90.00
_cell.angle_gamma   90.00
#
_symmetry.space_group_name_H-M   'P 1'
#
loop_
_entity.id
_entity.type
_entity.pdbx_description
1 polymer ?
#
loop_
_entity_poly.entity_id
_entity_poly.type
_entity_poly.pdbx_seq_one_letter_code
_entity_poly.pdbx_strand_id
1 'polypeptide(L)'
;MPHGWNSTSTTGYGYNQRTPEPLDEPTQKLFKAIDDENLEAFKQALEGDANVNAFDKEGMTPLASIVTNLSAGSGTKKEYQNMIRLLLLHQSIDVNIREQNNGNTALHLAMCFQQKKTLQLLLSHPNIITYLTNKKQQNSDECARQNRAEYLIIEIQKARKGRELLDALSSRNIYQAKRLLNQELNPNCWKRSRSEEIETPLSLIIQSCLQEITSDNKEVLTKLLKHKELDFSQIKPIQAIEGNSWVKQIIKQAITERLTATINKKDLDDVKKLVEDNCFMSHAIVTAALRGVNNPIESITNYLNEKFPVSAEQPVANKHNVQPEINDEFIARELQQLENFRDEF
;
A
#
# COMPACT_ATOMS: atom_id res chain seq x y z
N MET A 1 29.19 -31.93 51.29
CA MET A 1 30.46 -32.07 50.56
C MET A 1 30.50 -33.45 49.92
N PRO A 2 31.02 -33.57 48.68
CA PRO A 2 30.70 -34.63 47.72
C PRO A 2 31.84 -35.65 47.57
N HIS A 3 31.63 -36.74 46.81
CA HIS A 3 32.51 -37.23 45.73
C HIS A 3 31.92 -38.49 45.08
N GLY A 4 32.00 -38.57 43.75
CA GLY A 4 31.68 -39.79 42.99
C GLY A 4 31.12 -39.52 41.60
N TRP A 5 31.94 -38.96 40.71
CA TRP A 5 31.65 -38.88 39.27
C TRP A 5 31.62 -40.28 38.66
N ASN A 6 30.68 -40.55 37.76
CA ASN A 6 30.97 -41.35 36.58
C ASN A 6 30.05 -40.98 35.41
N SER A 7 30.71 -40.84 34.27
CA SER A 7 30.27 -40.28 33.02
C SER A 7 29.84 -41.35 32.01
N THR A 8 29.11 -40.90 30.98
CA THR A 8 28.84 -41.50 29.67
C THR A 8 27.63 -42.45 29.54
N SER A 9 26.58 -41.95 28.88
CA SER A 9 26.14 -42.51 27.60
C SER A 9 25.15 -41.56 26.93
N THR A 10 25.66 -40.90 25.90
CA THR A 10 24.95 -40.09 24.92
C THR A 10 24.09 -41.01 24.06
N THR A 11 22.77 -40.97 24.20
CA THR A 11 21.85 -41.44 23.15
C THR A 11 21.34 -40.23 22.40
N GLY A 12 21.84 -40.07 21.18
CA GLY A 12 21.52 -38.98 20.29
C GLY A 12 20.02 -38.94 19.97
N TYR A 13 19.41 -37.79 20.25
CA TYR A 13 18.22 -37.39 19.52
C TYR A 13 18.67 -37.06 18.11
N GLY A 14 18.56 -38.03 17.21
CA GLY A 14 18.62 -37.79 15.79
C GLY A 14 17.58 -36.73 15.47
N TYR A 15 18.05 -35.54 15.09
CA TYR A 15 17.26 -34.60 14.33
C TYR A 15 16.90 -35.33 13.04
N ASN A 16 15.73 -35.97 13.01
CA ASN A 16 15.09 -36.34 11.78
C ASN A 16 14.93 -35.04 11.00
N GLN A 17 15.87 -34.79 10.09
CA GLN A 17 15.69 -33.89 8.96
C GLN A 17 14.56 -34.50 8.14
N ARG A 18 13.31 -34.29 8.58
CA ARG A 18 12.18 -34.34 7.66
C ARG A 18 12.49 -33.27 6.64
N THR A 19 12.87 -33.69 5.44
CA THR A 19 12.74 -32.87 4.25
C THR A 19 11.37 -32.20 4.33
N PRO A 20 11.28 -30.86 4.28
CA PRO A 20 9.99 -30.18 4.29
C PRO A 20 9.08 -30.87 3.29
N GLU A 21 7.85 -31.19 3.69
CA GLU A 21 6.90 -31.71 2.72
C GLU A 21 6.82 -30.72 1.56
N PRO A 22 6.86 -31.21 0.30
CA PRO A 22 6.78 -30.31 -0.84
C PRO A 22 5.50 -29.49 -0.71
N LEU A 23 5.62 -28.18 -0.93
CA LEU A 23 4.48 -27.26 -0.93
C LEU A 23 3.39 -27.81 -1.85
N ASP A 24 2.12 -27.59 -1.52
CA ASP A 24 1.05 -27.93 -2.46
C ASP A 24 1.17 -27.10 -3.76
N GLU A 25 0.55 -27.58 -4.84
CA GLU A 25 0.65 -26.94 -6.16
C GLU A 25 0.21 -25.46 -6.15
N PRO A 26 -0.92 -25.06 -5.51
CA PRO A 26 -1.31 -23.66 -5.42
C PRO A 26 -0.27 -22.79 -4.71
N THR A 27 0.32 -23.26 -3.62
CA THR A 27 1.36 -22.52 -2.88
C THR A 27 2.64 -22.40 -3.69
N GLN A 28 3.05 -23.45 -4.43
CA GLN A 28 4.16 -23.34 -5.37
C GLN A 28 3.90 -22.29 -6.45
N LYS A 29 2.69 -22.26 -7.01
CA LYS A 29 2.27 -21.23 -8.00
C LYS A 29 2.29 -19.84 -7.40
N LEU A 30 1.92 -19.67 -6.13
CA LEU A 30 1.96 -18.40 -5.43
C LEU A 30 3.39 -17.85 -5.37
N PHE A 31 4.36 -18.65 -4.92
CA PHE A 31 5.77 -18.24 -4.88
C PHE A 31 6.34 -17.99 -6.28
N LYS A 32 6.03 -18.86 -7.25
CA LYS A 32 6.44 -18.64 -8.64
C LYS A 32 5.90 -17.32 -9.20
N ALA A 33 4.66 -16.97 -8.88
CA ALA A 33 4.06 -15.70 -9.31
C ALA A 33 4.72 -14.48 -8.66
N ILE A 34 5.24 -14.61 -7.42
CA ILE A 34 6.07 -13.58 -6.77
C ILE A 34 7.38 -13.41 -7.53
N ASP A 35 8.08 -14.51 -7.81
CA ASP A 35 9.38 -14.49 -8.50
C ASP A 35 9.28 -13.95 -9.94
N ASP A 36 8.20 -14.29 -10.63
CA ASP A 36 7.92 -13.84 -12.00
C ASP A 36 7.24 -12.47 -12.08
N GLU A 37 6.94 -11.83 -10.93
CA GLU A 37 6.21 -10.55 -10.83
C GLU A 37 4.83 -10.57 -11.52
N ASN A 38 4.19 -11.73 -11.55
CA ASN A 38 2.96 -11.95 -12.29
C ASN A 38 1.73 -11.82 -11.38
N LEU A 39 1.15 -10.62 -11.33
CA LEU A 39 -0.02 -10.32 -10.50
C LEU A 39 -1.26 -11.18 -10.83
N GLU A 40 -1.47 -11.56 -12.09
CA GLU A 40 -2.63 -12.38 -12.47
C GLU A 40 -2.45 -13.83 -12.04
N ALA A 41 -1.27 -14.41 -12.24
CA ALA A 41 -0.95 -15.74 -11.71
C ALA A 41 -1.01 -15.76 -10.17
N PHE A 42 -0.63 -14.65 -9.52
CA PHE A 42 -0.72 -14.49 -8.08
C PHE A 42 -2.18 -14.56 -7.59
N LYS A 43 -3.09 -13.83 -8.23
CA LYS A 43 -4.53 -13.88 -7.93
C LYS A 43 -5.10 -15.29 -8.13
N GLN A 44 -4.76 -15.95 -9.24
CA GLN A 44 -5.20 -17.32 -9.51
C GLN A 44 -4.71 -18.30 -8.45
N ALA A 45 -3.49 -18.13 -7.94
CA ALA A 45 -2.98 -18.98 -6.87
C ALA A 45 -3.76 -18.77 -5.56
N LEU A 46 -4.11 -17.53 -5.22
CA LEU A 46 -4.97 -17.24 -4.05
C LEU A 46 -6.38 -17.83 -4.20
N GLU A 47 -6.96 -17.76 -5.39
CA GLU A 47 -8.26 -18.40 -5.70
C GLU A 47 -8.19 -19.94 -5.64
N GLY A 48 -7.00 -20.51 -5.86
CA GLY A 48 -6.73 -21.93 -5.74
C GLY A 48 -6.37 -22.41 -4.32
N ASP A 49 -6.73 -21.65 -3.28
CA ASP A 49 -6.45 -21.96 -1.86
C ASP A 49 -4.96 -22.06 -1.50
N ALA A 50 -4.08 -21.32 -2.20
CA ALA A 50 -2.66 -21.26 -1.83
C ALA A 50 -2.46 -20.86 -0.36
N ASN A 51 -1.55 -21.55 0.33
CA ASN A 51 -1.21 -21.24 1.70
C ASN A 51 -0.35 -19.97 1.79
N VAL A 52 -1.01 -18.85 2.10
CA VAL A 52 -0.40 -17.52 2.24
C VAL A 52 0.62 -17.39 3.39
N ASN A 53 0.74 -18.41 4.24
CA ASN A 53 1.62 -18.45 5.42
C ASN A 53 2.73 -19.50 5.31
N ALA A 54 2.83 -20.22 4.18
CA ALA A 54 3.84 -21.25 3.99
C ALA A 54 5.26 -20.65 3.93
N PHE A 55 6.27 -21.51 4.07
CA PHE A 55 7.67 -21.13 3.84
C PHE A 55 8.15 -21.66 2.49
N ASP A 56 8.84 -20.84 1.71
CA ASP A 56 9.57 -21.30 0.53
C ASP A 56 10.87 -22.03 0.91
N LYS A 57 11.65 -22.41 -0.11
CA LYS A 57 12.96 -23.05 0.03
C LYS A 57 14.00 -22.18 0.76
N GLU A 58 13.78 -20.86 0.81
CA GLU A 58 14.64 -19.91 1.50
C GLU A 58 14.14 -19.63 2.92
N GLY A 59 13.05 -20.27 3.35
CA GLY A 59 12.47 -20.06 4.68
C GLY A 59 11.67 -18.77 4.80
N MET A 60 11.24 -18.18 3.68
CA MET A 60 10.49 -16.92 3.62
C MET A 60 8.99 -17.22 3.46
N THR A 61 8.14 -16.41 4.10
CA THR A 61 6.71 -16.41 3.78
C THR A 61 6.45 -15.66 2.48
N PRO A 62 5.30 -15.85 1.80
CA PRO A 62 4.95 -15.05 0.62
C PRO A 62 5.07 -13.54 0.87
N LEU A 63 4.58 -13.08 2.03
CA LEU A 63 4.69 -11.67 2.42
C LEU A 63 6.15 -11.23 2.62
N ALA A 64 6.98 -12.04 3.28
CA ALA A 64 8.39 -11.69 3.51
C ALA A 64 9.23 -11.75 2.22
N SER A 65 8.92 -12.70 1.32
CA SER A 65 9.55 -12.83 0.00
C SER A 65 9.28 -11.60 -0.86
N ILE A 66 8.02 -11.15 -0.95
CA ILE A 66 7.69 -9.90 -1.67
C ILE A 66 8.43 -8.68 -1.10
N VAL A 67 8.47 -8.54 0.22
CA VAL A 67 9.20 -7.42 0.87
C VAL A 67 10.69 -7.47 0.56
N THR A 68 11.27 -8.66 0.44
CA THR A 68 12.69 -8.85 0.12
C THR A 68 12.97 -8.56 -1.35
N ASN A 69 12.15 -9.08 -2.27
CA ASN A 69 12.29 -8.87 -3.71
C ASN A 69 12.14 -7.39 -4.09
N LEU A 70 11.24 -6.66 -3.41
CA LEU A 70 11.11 -5.21 -3.55
C LEU A 70 12.42 -4.44 -3.29
N SER A 71 13.32 -4.98 -2.44
CA SER A 71 14.62 -4.37 -2.14
C SER A 71 15.69 -4.68 -3.19
N ALA A 72 15.51 -5.75 -3.98
CA ALA A 72 16.51 -6.23 -4.94
C ALA A 72 16.52 -5.44 -6.27
N GLY A 73 15.56 -4.54 -6.47
CA GLY A 73 15.54 -3.62 -7.61
C GLY A 73 15.22 -4.25 -8.97
N SER A 74 14.88 -5.55 -9.02
CA SER A 74 14.60 -6.28 -10.25
C SER A 74 13.20 -6.04 -10.81
N GLY A 75 12.34 -5.34 -10.07
CA GLY A 75 10.90 -5.40 -10.29
C GLY A 75 10.10 -4.13 -10.26
N THR A 76 8.90 -4.22 -10.84
CA THR A 76 7.93 -3.13 -10.84
C THR A 76 7.36 -2.96 -9.43
N LYS A 77 7.63 -1.81 -8.80
CA LYS A 77 7.17 -1.49 -7.43
C LYS A 77 5.65 -1.58 -7.24
N LYS A 78 4.86 -1.50 -8.32
CA LYS A 78 3.40 -1.50 -8.27
C LYS A 78 2.80 -2.89 -8.10
N GLU A 79 3.30 -3.89 -8.82
CA GLU A 79 2.84 -5.27 -8.79
C GLU A 79 3.03 -5.87 -7.40
N TYR A 80 4.22 -5.73 -6.83
CA TYR A 80 4.48 -6.16 -5.45
C TYR A 80 3.61 -5.43 -4.43
N GLN A 81 3.34 -4.13 -4.60
CA GLN A 81 2.40 -3.42 -3.73
C GLN A 81 0.98 -4.00 -3.82
N ASN A 82 0.53 -4.36 -5.02
CA ASN A 82 -0.76 -5.02 -5.21
C ASN A 82 -0.78 -6.42 -4.60
N MET A 83 0.28 -7.21 -4.75
CA MET A 83 0.40 -8.52 -4.10
C MET A 83 0.37 -8.41 -2.57
N ILE A 84 1.10 -7.44 -1.98
CA ILE A 84 1.03 -7.16 -0.54
C ILE A 84 -0.40 -6.83 -0.14
N ARG A 85 -1.10 -5.95 -0.86
CA ARG A 85 -2.49 -5.60 -0.55
C ARG A 85 -3.41 -6.82 -0.59
N LEU A 86 -3.28 -7.67 -1.61
CA LEU A 86 -4.06 -8.90 -1.73
C LEU A 86 -3.80 -9.84 -0.55
N LEU A 87 -2.55 -10.05 -0.13
CA LEU A 87 -2.22 -10.86 1.03
C LEU A 87 -2.77 -10.26 2.32
N LEU A 88 -2.61 -8.95 2.54
CA LEU A 88 -3.10 -8.28 3.74
C LEU A 88 -4.63 -8.32 3.85
N LEU A 89 -5.33 -8.40 2.73
CA LEU A 89 -6.79 -8.56 2.69
C LEU A 89 -7.24 -10.03 2.66
N HIS A 90 -6.32 -10.99 2.65
CA HIS A 90 -6.65 -12.41 2.70
C HIS A 90 -7.14 -12.80 4.11
N GLN A 91 -8.12 -13.69 4.21
CA GLN A 91 -8.76 -13.98 5.51
C GLN A 91 -7.85 -14.77 6.46
N SER A 92 -7.01 -15.65 5.93
CA SER A 92 -6.13 -16.53 6.71
C SER A 92 -4.72 -16.00 6.93
N ILE A 93 -4.40 -14.78 6.47
CA ILE A 93 -3.03 -14.24 6.56
C ILE A 93 -2.60 -14.06 8.03
N ASP A 94 -1.40 -14.54 8.35
CA ASP A 94 -0.67 -14.17 9.56
C ASP A 94 0.51 -13.26 9.20
N VAL A 95 0.30 -11.97 9.40
CA VAL A 95 1.29 -10.91 9.10
C VAL A 95 2.49 -10.90 10.05
N ASN A 96 2.45 -11.69 11.12
CA ASN A 96 3.42 -11.68 12.21
C ASN A 96 4.41 -12.85 12.16
N ILE A 97 4.33 -13.70 11.13
CA ILE A 97 5.24 -14.84 10.98
C ILE A 97 6.69 -14.35 10.87
N ARG A 98 7.57 -15.07 11.55
CA ARG A 98 9.02 -14.86 11.56
C ARG A 98 9.66 -15.80 10.55
N GLU A 99 10.40 -15.25 9.58
CA GLU A 99 11.13 -16.06 8.59
C GLU A 99 12.21 -16.94 9.24
N GLN A 100 12.55 -18.04 8.60
CA GLN A 100 13.29 -19.12 9.26
C GLN A 100 14.78 -18.83 9.43
N ASN A 101 15.38 -17.93 8.66
CA ASN A 101 16.81 -17.64 8.70
C ASN A 101 17.16 -16.75 9.89
N ASN A 102 16.57 -15.55 9.97
CA ASN A 102 16.89 -14.54 10.99
C ASN A 102 15.74 -14.31 11.99
N GLY A 103 14.59 -14.93 11.79
CA GLY A 103 13.40 -14.71 12.62
C GLY A 103 12.79 -13.33 12.44
N ASN A 104 13.07 -12.63 11.35
CA ASN A 104 12.48 -11.33 11.03
C ASN A 104 11.01 -11.51 10.61
N THR A 105 10.15 -10.57 10.99
CA THR A 105 8.82 -10.46 10.37
C THR A 105 8.89 -9.58 9.13
N ALA A 106 7.84 -9.56 8.30
CA ALA A 106 7.75 -8.61 7.18
C ALA A 106 7.95 -7.14 7.63
N LEU A 107 7.52 -6.79 8.85
CA LEU A 107 7.72 -5.46 9.43
C LEU A 107 9.20 -5.15 9.69
N HIS A 108 9.98 -6.13 10.19
CA HIS A 108 11.42 -5.97 10.38
C HIS A 108 12.11 -5.71 9.03
N LEU A 109 11.78 -6.51 8.01
CA LEU A 109 12.36 -6.39 6.68
C LEU A 109 12.03 -5.02 6.06
N ALA A 110 10.77 -4.58 6.12
CA ALA A 110 10.37 -3.28 5.59
C ALA A 110 11.11 -2.10 6.27
N MET A 111 11.39 -2.20 7.57
CA MET A 111 12.20 -1.23 8.31
C MET A 111 13.67 -1.27 7.89
N CYS A 112 14.28 -2.46 7.83
CA CYS A 112 15.69 -2.66 7.44
C CYS A 112 15.96 -2.16 6.01
N PHE A 113 15.05 -2.44 5.08
CA PHE A 113 15.15 -2.02 3.68
C PHE A 113 14.59 -0.62 3.43
N GLN A 114 14.20 0.11 4.48
CA GLN A 114 13.68 1.48 4.41
C GLN A 114 12.46 1.67 3.48
N GLN A 115 11.61 0.64 3.38
CA GLN A 115 10.48 0.62 2.47
C GLN A 115 9.25 1.29 3.10
N LYS A 116 9.25 2.63 3.16
CA LYS A 116 8.19 3.42 3.79
C LYS A 116 6.77 3.03 3.35
N LYS A 117 6.52 2.84 2.04
CA LYS A 117 5.20 2.48 1.53
C LYS A 117 4.75 1.08 2.01
N THR A 118 5.64 0.09 1.91
CA THR A 118 5.43 -1.27 2.44
C THR A 118 5.14 -1.24 3.94
N LEU A 119 5.94 -0.48 4.69
CA LEU A 119 5.76 -0.29 6.13
C LEU A 119 4.36 0.26 6.45
N GLN A 120 3.93 1.30 5.73
CA GLN A 120 2.59 1.88 5.90
C GLN A 120 1.47 0.87 5.59
N LEU A 121 1.63 0.03 4.56
CA LEU A 121 0.67 -1.04 4.24
C LEU A 121 0.60 -2.08 5.36
N LEU A 122 1.75 -2.60 5.82
CA LEU A 122 1.81 -3.57 6.92
C LEU A 122 1.17 -3.02 8.21
N LEU A 123 1.49 -1.77 8.55
CA LEU A 123 0.98 -1.11 9.76
C LEU A 123 -0.53 -0.81 9.72
N SER A 124 -1.13 -0.83 8.53
CA SER A 124 -2.58 -0.68 8.35
C SER A 124 -3.37 -1.93 8.76
N HIS A 125 -2.71 -3.09 8.79
CA HIS A 125 -3.35 -4.36 9.09
C HIS A 125 -3.78 -4.43 10.58
N PRO A 126 -5.02 -4.87 10.90
CA PRO A 126 -5.54 -4.83 12.27
C PRO A 126 -4.73 -5.66 13.27
N ASN A 127 -4.17 -6.78 12.82
CA ASN A 127 -3.47 -7.74 13.68
C ASN A 127 -1.95 -7.58 13.72
N ILE A 128 -1.40 -6.50 13.15
CA ILE A 128 0.06 -6.30 13.11
C ILE A 128 0.63 -6.06 14.53
N ILE A 129 1.70 -6.79 14.88
CA ILE A 129 2.41 -6.65 16.16
C ILE A 129 3.77 -6.00 15.92
N THR A 130 3.98 -4.81 16.48
CA THR A 130 5.18 -3.99 16.23
C THR A 130 6.33 -4.27 17.19
N TYR A 131 6.12 -5.07 18.22
CA TYR A 131 7.11 -5.34 19.29
C TYR A 131 7.66 -6.77 19.27
N LEU A 132 7.32 -7.58 18.27
CA LEU A 132 7.93 -8.90 18.11
C LEU A 132 9.42 -8.76 17.88
N THR A 133 10.20 -9.68 18.44
CA THR A 133 11.66 -9.69 18.30
C THR A 133 12.13 -10.76 17.32
N ASN A 134 13.20 -10.47 16.58
CA ASN A 134 13.87 -11.43 15.71
C ASN A 134 14.83 -12.36 16.50
N LYS A 135 15.60 -13.22 15.80
CA LYS A 135 16.56 -14.13 16.49
C LYS A 135 17.69 -13.39 17.21
N LYS A 136 17.96 -12.14 16.84
CA LYS A 136 18.90 -11.24 17.55
C LYS A 136 18.25 -10.53 18.74
N GLN A 137 17.02 -10.90 19.10
CA GLN A 137 16.21 -10.28 20.16
C GLN A 137 15.90 -8.80 19.92
N GLN A 138 15.85 -8.39 18.65
CA GLN A 138 15.58 -7.01 18.26
C GLN A 138 14.17 -6.88 17.72
N ASN A 139 13.41 -5.88 18.17
CA ASN A 139 12.16 -5.50 17.51
C ASN A 139 12.41 -4.64 16.26
N SER A 140 11.35 -4.35 15.49
CA SER A 140 11.45 -3.58 14.25
C SER A 140 12.03 -2.17 14.46
N ASP A 141 11.77 -1.53 15.59
CA ASP A 141 12.27 -0.20 15.92
C ASP A 141 13.77 -0.22 16.21
N GLU A 142 14.24 -1.22 16.96
CA GLU A 142 15.65 -1.45 17.25
C GLU A 142 16.43 -1.77 15.98
N CYS A 143 15.88 -2.61 15.10
CA CYS A 143 16.45 -2.86 13.78
C CYS A 143 16.52 -1.56 12.95
N ALA A 144 15.50 -0.70 12.99
CA ALA A 144 15.52 0.57 12.27
C ALA A 144 16.62 1.50 12.78
N ARG A 145 16.80 1.64 14.10
CA ARG A 145 17.87 2.48 14.67
C ARG A 145 19.26 1.99 14.27
N GLN A 146 19.49 0.68 14.27
CA GLN A 146 20.78 0.12 13.86
C GLN A 146 21.11 0.36 12.38
N ASN A 147 20.08 0.39 11.53
CA ASN A 147 20.23 0.62 10.08
C ASN A 147 20.05 2.09 9.67
N ARG A 148 20.09 3.05 10.62
CA ARG A 148 19.88 4.49 10.38
C ARG A 148 18.53 4.81 9.70
N ALA A 149 17.53 3.98 9.96
CA ALA A 149 16.16 4.09 9.46
C ALA A 149 15.18 4.62 10.54
N GLU A 150 15.69 5.23 11.61
CA GLU A 150 14.91 5.74 12.75
C GLU A 150 13.80 6.73 12.37
N TYR A 151 13.95 7.45 11.25
CA TYR A 151 12.92 8.34 10.73
C TYR A 151 11.62 7.62 10.36
N LEU A 152 11.63 6.29 10.18
CA LEU A 152 10.44 5.47 9.89
C LEU A 152 9.64 5.11 11.15
N ILE A 153 10.21 5.28 12.35
CA ILE A 153 9.52 5.00 13.63
C ILE A 153 8.27 5.88 13.78
N ILE A 154 8.25 7.07 13.16
CA ILE A 154 7.07 7.95 13.14
C ILE A 154 5.84 7.27 12.50
N GLU A 155 6.04 6.36 11.55
CA GLU A 155 4.94 5.67 10.86
C GLU A 155 4.21 4.72 11.81
N ILE A 156 4.89 4.15 12.81
CA ILE A 156 4.27 3.33 13.86
C ILE A 156 3.36 4.19 14.75
N GLN A 157 3.81 5.40 15.10
CA GLN A 157 3.01 6.33 15.90
C GLN A 157 1.78 6.81 15.12
N LYS A 158 1.95 7.15 13.84
CA LYS A 158 0.85 7.51 12.94
C LYS A 158 -0.17 6.40 12.78
N ALA A 159 0.27 5.14 12.65
CA ALA A 159 -0.62 4.00 12.56
C ALA A 159 -1.42 3.77 13.85
N ARG A 160 -0.80 4.00 15.02
CA ARG A 160 -1.53 3.98 16.31
C ARG A 160 -2.63 5.04 16.35
N LYS A 161 -2.33 6.28 15.93
CA LYS A 161 -3.34 7.35 15.83
C LYS A 161 -4.41 7.07 14.79
N GLY A 162 -4.07 6.39 13.69
CA GLY A 162 -5.02 5.85 12.73
C GLY A 162 -6.04 4.91 13.38
N ARG A 163 -5.55 3.94 14.18
CA ARG A 163 -6.43 3.03 14.92
C ARG A 163 -7.33 3.74 15.93
N GLU A 164 -6.81 4.73 16.66
CA GLU A 164 -7.64 5.58 17.53
C GLU A 164 -8.76 6.30 16.75
N LEU A 165 -8.48 6.73 15.50
CA LEU A 165 -9.47 7.34 14.61
C LEU A 165 -10.53 6.32 14.16
N LEU A 166 -10.10 5.11 13.78
CA LEU A 166 -11.00 4.01 13.42
C LEU A 166 -11.95 3.67 14.57
N ASP A 167 -11.44 3.58 15.80
CA ASP A 167 -12.23 3.28 17.00
C ASP A 167 -13.23 4.41 17.33
N ALA A 168 -12.79 5.67 17.21
CA ALA A 168 -13.66 6.83 17.39
C ALA A 168 -14.83 6.83 16.38
N LEU A 169 -14.56 6.57 15.10
CA LEU A 169 -15.59 6.52 14.06
C LEU A 169 -16.50 5.29 14.22
N SER A 170 -15.94 4.15 14.62
CA SER A 170 -16.70 2.93 14.91
C SER A 170 -17.70 3.12 16.05
N SER A 171 -17.33 3.90 17.05
CA SER A 171 -18.18 4.27 18.19
C SER A 171 -19.01 5.54 17.95
N ARG A 172 -19.01 6.08 16.73
CA ARG A 172 -19.69 7.34 16.33
C ARG A 172 -19.27 8.56 17.15
N ASN A 173 -18.09 8.54 17.74
CA ASN A 173 -17.52 9.68 18.44
C ASN A 173 -16.88 10.68 17.47
N ILE A 174 -17.73 11.45 16.78
CA ILE A 174 -17.33 12.42 15.75
C ILE A 174 -16.43 13.53 16.32
N TYR A 175 -16.67 13.95 17.57
CA TYR A 175 -15.84 14.93 18.25
C TYR A 175 -14.39 14.44 18.43
N GLN A 176 -14.22 13.19 18.88
CA GLN A 176 -12.89 12.58 19.00
C GLN A 176 -12.23 12.40 17.63
N ALA A 177 -12.98 11.94 16.61
CA ALA A 177 -12.46 11.81 15.25
C ALA A 177 -11.95 13.15 14.70
N LYS A 178 -12.71 14.24 14.91
CA LYS A 178 -12.32 15.61 14.53
C LYS A 178 -11.03 16.06 15.21
N ARG A 179 -10.88 15.77 16.51
CA ARG A 179 -9.63 16.08 17.24
C ARG A 179 -8.43 15.28 16.76
N LEU A 180 -8.63 14.01 16.39
CA LEU A 180 -7.57 13.13 15.89
C LEU A 180 -7.09 13.56 14.50
N LEU A 181 -8.00 13.98 13.62
CA LEU A 181 -7.65 14.48 12.27
C LEU A 181 -6.83 15.79 12.26
N ASN A 182 -6.66 16.45 13.40
CA ASN A 182 -5.74 17.59 13.55
C ASN A 182 -4.33 17.15 14.00
N GLN A 183 -4.07 15.86 14.15
CA GLN A 183 -2.78 15.27 14.52
C GLN A 183 -2.18 14.52 13.33
N GLU A 184 -0.89 14.22 13.39
CA GLU A 184 -0.27 13.32 12.41
C GLU A 184 -0.75 11.88 12.62
N LEU A 185 -1.36 11.31 11.58
CA LEU A 185 -1.83 9.93 11.57
C LEU A 185 -1.78 9.32 10.18
N ASN A 186 -1.90 7.99 10.13
CA ASN A 186 -2.16 7.26 8.90
C ASN A 186 -3.62 6.79 8.92
N PRO A 187 -4.49 7.23 8.00
CA PRO A 187 -5.93 6.96 8.06
C PRO A 187 -6.35 5.64 7.40
N ASN A 188 -5.41 4.82 6.91
CA ASN A 188 -5.72 3.65 6.08
C ASN A 188 -5.82 2.33 6.86
N CYS A 189 -5.86 2.40 8.19
CA CYS A 189 -6.15 1.23 9.01
C CYS A 189 -7.58 0.74 8.73
N TRP A 190 -7.81 -0.55 8.97
CA TRP A 190 -9.10 -1.17 8.72
C TRP A 190 -9.36 -2.30 9.69
N LYS A 191 -10.61 -2.75 9.74
CA LYS A 191 -11.05 -3.94 10.48
C LYS A 191 -12.13 -4.69 9.68
N ARG A 192 -12.40 -5.94 10.04
CA ARG A 192 -13.58 -6.66 9.53
C ARG A 192 -14.76 -6.45 10.47
N SER A 193 -15.93 -6.18 9.91
CA SER A 193 -17.20 -6.20 10.63
C SER A 193 -17.62 -7.65 10.91
N ARG A 194 -18.73 -7.83 11.64
CA ARG A 194 -19.34 -9.16 11.84
C ARG A 194 -19.86 -9.79 10.54
N SER A 195 -20.11 -9.00 9.50
CA SER A 195 -20.50 -9.45 8.17
C SER A 195 -19.30 -9.68 7.25
N GLU A 196 -18.07 -9.72 7.79
CA GLU A 196 -16.81 -9.85 7.04
C GLU A 196 -16.50 -8.69 6.07
N GLU A 197 -17.26 -7.59 6.17
CA GLU A 197 -17.02 -6.38 5.38
C GLU A 197 -15.84 -5.59 5.96
N ILE A 198 -15.03 -5.02 5.07
CA ILE A 198 -13.91 -4.16 5.46
C ILE A 198 -14.45 -2.79 5.84
N GLU A 199 -14.21 -2.38 7.08
CA GLU A 199 -14.50 -1.05 7.62
C GLU A 199 -13.20 -0.26 7.75
N THR A 200 -13.11 0.87 7.05
CA THR A 200 -12.06 1.89 7.16
C THR A 200 -12.62 3.16 7.81
N PRO A 201 -11.77 4.07 8.34
CA PRO A 201 -12.20 5.39 8.78
C PRO A 201 -13.08 6.11 7.75
N LEU A 202 -12.70 6.02 6.47
CA LEU A 202 -13.43 6.68 5.39
C LEU A 202 -14.81 6.06 5.14
N SER A 203 -14.90 4.73 5.11
CA SER A 203 -16.20 4.05 4.96
C SER A 203 -17.16 4.37 6.11
N LEU A 204 -16.66 4.43 7.34
CA LEU A 204 -17.47 4.68 8.54
C LEU A 204 -17.98 6.11 8.59
N ILE A 205 -17.15 7.11 8.26
CA ILE A 205 -17.64 8.49 8.23
C ILE A 205 -18.64 8.71 7.08
N ILE A 206 -18.45 8.06 5.92
CA ILE A 206 -19.43 8.08 4.83
C ILE A 206 -20.75 7.49 5.32
N GLN A 207 -20.72 6.33 5.97
CA GLN A 207 -21.92 5.70 6.53
C GLN A 207 -22.61 6.60 7.56
N SER A 208 -21.85 7.27 8.44
CA SER A 208 -22.38 8.24 9.40
C SER A 208 -23.07 9.41 8.69
N CYS A 209 -22.43 9.99 7.67
CA CYS A 209 -23.00 11.05 6.83
C CYS A 209 -24.30 10.65 6.10
N LEU A 210 -24.42 9.38 5.69
CA LEU A 210 -25.63 8.86 5.04
C LEU A 210 -26.80 8.69 6.03
N GLN A 211 -26.52 8.49 7.31
CA GLN A 211 -27.53 8.30 8.35
C GLN A 211 -27.96 9.63 9.00
N GLU A 212 -27.01 10.53 9.24
CA GLU A 212 -27.28 11.83 9.87
C GLU A 212 -26.37 12.92 9.27
N ILE A 213 -27.00 14.00 8.83
CA ILE A 213 -26.31 15.15 8.23
C ILE A 213 -26.04 16.17 9.33
N THR A 214 -24.81 16.16 9.87
CA THR A 214 -24.34 17.18 10.82
C THR A 214 -23.17 17.97 10.25
N SER A 215 -22.96 19.19 10.74
CA SER A 215 -21.81 20.02 10.37
C SER A 215 -20.48 19.36 10.74
N ASP A 216 -20.43 18.66 11.88
CA ASP A 216 -19.25 17.94 12.31
C ASP A 216 -18.96 16.72 11.42
N ASN A 217 -19.98 15.98 10.99
CA ASN A 217 -19.82 14.86 10.04
C ASN A 217 -19.21 15.35 8.73
N LYS A 218 -19.73 16.45 8.19
CA LYS A 218 -19.19 17.10 6.99
C LYS A 218 -17.73 17.48 7.16
N GLU A 219 -17.38 18.09 8.30
CA GLU A 219 -16.01 18.53 8.57
C GLU A 219 -15.03 17.36 8.66
N VAL A 220 -15.39 16.31 9.40
CA VAL A 220 -14.56 15.09 9.54
C VAL A 220 -14.37 14.42 8.19
N LEU A 221 -15.44 14.23 7.40
CA LEU A 221 -15.37 13.67 6.04
C LEU A 221 -14.45 14.51 5.15
N THR A 222 -14.63 15.83 5.14
CA THR A 222 -13.82 16.75 4.31
C THR A 222 -12.34 16.71 4.69
N LYS A 223 -12.02 16.74 5.99
CA LYS A 223 -10.64 16.66 6.49
C LYS A 223 -9.99 15.33 6.09
N LEU A 224 -10.71 14.23 6.24
CA LEU A 224 -10.21 12.90 5.92
C LEU A 224 -9.95 12.75 4.41
N LEU A 225 -10.88 13.17 3.55
CA LEU A 225 -10.72 13.13 2.09
C LEU A 225 -9.51 13.94 1.60
N LYS A 226 -9.20 15.04 2.28
CA LYS A 226 -8.03 15.90 2.01
C LYS A 226 -6.73 15.37 2.61
N HIS A 227 -6.77 14.32 3.43
CA HIS A 227 -5.59 13.82 4.13
C HIS A 227 -4.58 13.22 3.13
N LYS A 228 -3.33 13.72 3.15
CA LYS A 228 -2.30 13.37 2.15
C LYS A 228 -2.00 11.87 2.04
N GLU A 229 -2.04 11.16 3.17
CA GLU A 229 -1.75 9.73 3.22
C GLU A 229 -2.98 8.86 2.95
N LEU A 230 -4.18 9.45 2.81
CA LEU A 230 -5.40 8.68 2.54
C LEU A 230 -5.29 7.94 1.21
N ASP A 231 -5.57 6.64 1.28
CA ASP A 231 -5.63 5.70 0.18
C ASP A 231 -7.09 5.37 -0.17
N PHE A 232 -7.48 5.68 -1.40
CA PHE A 232 -8.85 5.47 -1.88
C PHE A 232 -9.11 4.04 -2.37
N SER A 233 -8.07 3.24 -2.60
CA SER A 233 -8.20 1.87 -3.12
C SER A 233 -8.92 0.91 -2.17
N GLN A 234 -9.00 1.25 -0.87
CA GLN A 234 -9.69 0.44 0.14
C GLN A 234 -11.20 0.70 0.20
N ILE A 235 -11.72 1.69 -0.52
CA ILE A 235 -13.15 1.99 -0.55
C ILE A 235 -13.80 1.10 -1.61
N LYS A 236 -14.93 0.45 -1.28
CA LYS A 236 -15.80 -0.14 -2.29
C LYS A 236 -16.69 0.94 -2.90
N PRO A 237 -17.11 0.84 -4.17
CA PRO A 237 -18.22 1.65 -4.69
C PRO A 237 -19.46 1.40 -3.85
N ILE A 238 -19.76 2.30 -2.93
CA ILE A 238 -21.00 2.24 -2.17
C ILE A 238 -22.05 2.84 -3.11
N GLN A 239 -22.90 2.02 -3.71
CA GLN A 239 -24.05 2.48 -4.53
C GLN A 239 -24.88 3.53 -3.78
N ALA A 240 -24.92 3.48 -2.45
CA ALA A 240 -25.56 4.49 -1.61
C ALA A 240 -24.91 5.90 -1.69
N ILE A 241 -23.64 6.04 -2.06
CA ILE A 241 -23.02 7.34 -2.36
C ILE A 241 -23.64 7.95 -3.63
N GLU A 242 -23.91 7.15 -4.65
CA GLU A 242 -24.50 7.63 -5.90
C GLU A 242 -25.92 8.16 -5.71
N GLY A 243 -26.68 7.53 -4.82
CA GLY A 243 -28.02 7.97 -4.42
C GLY A 243 -28.06 9.17 -3.47
N ASN A 244 -26.93 9.57 -2.87
CA ASN A 244 -26.88 10.69 -1.93
C ASN A 244 -26.14 11.90 -2.53
N SER A 245 -26.91 12.85 -3.06
CA SER A 245 -26.40 14.05 -3.73
C SER A 245 -25.50 14.90 -2.84
N TRP A 246 -25.78 14.96 -1.53
CA TRP A 246 -25.02 15.75 -0.57
C TRP A 246 -23.63 15.17 -0.30
N VAL A 247 -23.54 13.86 0.02
CA VAL A 247 -22.26 13.16 0.22
C VAL A 247 -21.43 13.21 -1.07
N LYS A 248 -22.08 13.01 -2.23
CA LYS A 248 -21.44 13.10 -3.55
C LYS A 248 -20.81 14.48 -3.79
N GLN A 249 -21.50 15.56 -3.44
CA GLN A 249 -20.97 16.92 -3.56
C GLN A 249 -19.76 17.16 -2.65
N ILE A 250 -19.81 16.69 -1.39
CA ILE A 250 -18.68 16.82 -0.46
C ILE A 250 -17.46 16.08 -0.98
N ILE A 251 -17.64 14.82 -1.41
CA ILE A 251 -16.56 14.01 -1.97
C ILE A 251 -15.96 14.70 -3.19
N LYS A 252 -16.81 15.11 -4.15
CA LYS A 252 -16.38 15.83 -5.35
C LYS A 252 -15.57 17.08 -4.99
N GLN A 253 -16.09 17.93 -4.12
CA GLN A 253 -15.43 19.17 -3.72
C GLN A 253 -14.08 18.90 -3.05
N ALA A 254 -14.03 18.01 -2.05
CA ALA A 254 -12.81 17.75 -1.29
C ALA A 254 -11.71 17.13 -2.16
N ILE A 255 -12.06 16.22 -3.08
CA ILE A 255 -11.09 15.63 -4.00
C ILE A 255 -10.61 16.65 -5.02
N THR A 256 -11.52 17.47 -5.59
CA THR A 256 -11.13 18.58 -6.49
C THR A 256 -10.13 19.50 -5.80
N GLU A 257 -10.42 19.95 -4.58
CA GLU A 257 -9.53 20.84 -3.83
C GLU A 257 -8.17 20.18 -3.52
N ARG A 258 -8.15 18.88 -3.19
CA ARG A 258 -6.91 18.13 -2.98
C ARG A 258 -6.08 18.05 -4.27
N LEU A 259 -6.71 17.69 -5.39
CA LEU A 259 -6.06 17.59 -6.69
C LEU A 259 -5.51 18.95 -7.16
N THR A 260 -6.30 20.01 -7.08
CA THR A 260 -5.89 21.39 -7.37
C THR A 260 -4.69 21.80 -6.50
N ALA A 261 -4.71 21.51 -5.20
CA ALA A 261 -3.60 21.82 -4.31
C ALA A 261 -2.31 21.06 -4.68
N THR A 262 -2.42 19.80 -5.10
CA THR A 262 -1.28 18.99 -5.57
C THR A 262 -0.71 19.54 -6.88
N ILE A 263 -1.57 19.88 -7.85
CA ILE A 263 -1.15 20.47 -9.13
C ILE A 263 -0.44 21.80 -8.90
N ASN A 264 -0.99 22.66 -8.04
CA ASN A 264 -0.40 23.97 -7.74
C ASN A 264 0.98 23.84 -7.06
N LYS A 265 1.23 22.74 -6.35
CA LYS A 265 2.56 22.41 -5.79
C LYS A 265 3.53 21.85 -6.82
N LYS A 266 3.07 21.61 -8.06
CA LYS A 266 3.82 20.93 -9.13
C LYS A 266 4.28 19.52 -8.74
N ASP A 267 3.53 18.85 -7.86
CA ASP A 267 3.84 17.50 -7.40
C ASP A 267 3.16 16.45 -8.32
N LEU A 268 3.76 16.24 -9.48
CA LEU A 268 3.17 15.45 -10.57
C LEU A 268 3.11 13.95 -10.28
N ASP A 269 4.01 13.44 -9.43
CA ASP A 269 3.95 12.05 -8.95
C ASP A 269 2.73 11.84 -8.04
N ASP A 270 2.42 12.81 -7.16
CA ASP A 270 1.20 12.77 -6.36
C ASP A 270 -0.07 12.99 -7.21
N VAL A 271 -0.02 13.80 -8.28
CA VAL A 271 -1.13 13.92 -9.24
C VAL A 271 -1.40 12.58 -9.92
N LYS A 272 -0.37 11.93 -10.47
CA LYS A 272 -0.49 10.61 -11.11
C LYS A 272 -1.05 9.58 -10.14
N LYS A 273 -0.52 9.54 -8.93
CA LYS A 273 -1.01 8.65 -7.86
C LYS A 273 -2.46 8.92 -7.52
N LEU A 274 -2.87 10.18 -7.37
CA LEU A 274 -4.26 10.53 -7.10
C LEU A 274 -5.17 10.12 -8.26
N VAL A 275 -4.78 10.31 -9.51
CA VAL A 275 -5.59 9.88 -10.67
C VAL A 275 -5.71 8.36 -10.72
N GLU A 276 -4.62 7.62 -10.48
CA GLU A 276 -4.61 6.15 -10.46
C GLU A 276 -5.41 5.56 -9.28
N ASP A 277 -5.25 6.11 -8.07
CA ASP A 277 -5.89 5.61 -6.84
C ASP A 277 -7.38 6.03 -6.76
N ASN A 278 -7.79 7.13 -7.41
CA ASN A 278 -9.17 7.63 -7.40
C ASN A 278 -10.03 7.07 -8.54
N CYS A 279 -10.13 5.75 -8.64
CA CYS A 279 -11.11 5.07 -9.49
C CYS A 279 -12.59 5.53 -9.27
N PHE A 280 -12.86 6.29 -8.20
CA PHE A 280 -14.14 6.95 -7.88
C PHE A 280 -14.37 8.32 -8.55
N MET A 281 -13.31 8.97 -9.03
CA MET A 281 -13.48 10.20 -9.77
C MET A 281 -13.94 9.87 -11.18
N SER A 282 -15.21 10.17 -11.48
CA SER A 282 -15.64 10.23 -12.88
C SER A 282 -14.69 11.18 -13.63
N HIS A 283 -14.35 10.85 -14.87
CA HIS A 283 -13.60 11.69 -15.80
C HIS A 283 -13.93 13.19 -15.68
N ALA A 284 -15.22 13.53 -15.61
CA ALA A 284 -15.72 14.90 -15.45
C ALA A 284 -15.25 15.65 -14.19
N ILE A 285 -14.95 14.97 -13.09
CA ILE A 285 -14.46 15.58 -11.84
C ILE A 285 -12.98 15.93 -11.97
N VAL A 286 -12.18 15.05 -12.57
CA VAL A 286 -10.78 15.30 -12.89
C VAL A 286 -10.68 16.48 -13.86
N THR A 287 -11.48 16.46 -14.93
CA THR A 287 -11.56 17.57 -15.90
C THR A 287 -11.97 18.89 -15.25
N ALA A 288 -12.98 18.89 -14.37
CA ALA A 288 -13.42 20.10 -13.67
C ALA A 288 -12.36 20.65 -12.70
N ALA A 289 -11.63 19.77 -12.00
CA ALA A 289 -10.55 20.17 -11.11
C ALA A 289 -9.36 20.79 -11.87
N LEU A 290 -9.08 20.26 -13.07
CA LEU A 290 -8.06 20.82 -13.97
C LEU A 290 -8.49 22.18 -14.53
N ARG A 291 -9.76 22.38 -14.91
CA ARG A 291 -10.27 23.69 -15.40
C ARG A 291 -10.10 24.85 -14.42
N GLY A 292 -10.04 24.58 -13.11
CA GLY A 292 -9.88 25.59 -12.06
C GLY A 292 -8.42 25.97 -11.73
N VAL A 293 -7.45 25.33 -12.39
CA VAL A 293 -6.02 25.65 -12.24
C VAL A 293 -5.63 26.60 -13.39
N ASN A 294 -4.81 27.61 -13.11
CA ASN A 294 -4.21 28.41 -14.19
C ASN A 294 -3.14 27.58 -14.90
N ASN A 295 -3.44 27.22 -16.16
CA ASN A 295 -2.56 26.51 -17.08
C ASN A 295 -1.96 25.17 -16.55
N PRO A 296 -2.80 24.22 -16.10
CA PRO A 296 -2.36 22.91 -15.64
C PRO A 296 -1.69 22.11 -16.76
N ILE A 297 -2.15 22.30 -18.00
CA ILE A 297 -1.60 21.68 -19.20
C ILE A 297 -0.17 22.16 -19.40
N GLU A 298 0.08 23.47 -19.37
CA GLU A 298 1.45 24.01 -19.46
C GLU A 298 2.36 23.51 -18.33
N SER A 299 1.84 23.37 -17.10
CA SER A 299 2.63 22.83 -15.97
C SER A 299 2.98 21.34 -16.14
N ILE A 300 2.06 20.54 -16.67
CA ILE A 300 2.27 19.12 -16.99
C ILE A 300 3.22 18.98 -18.19
N THR A 301 3.02 19.77 -19.25
CA THR A 301 3.86 19.81 -20.45
C THR A 301 5.29 20.25 -20.14
N ASN A 302 5.48 21.29 -19.32
CA ASN A 302 6.81 21.76 -18.92
C ASN A 302 7.58 20.69 -18.15
N TYR A 303 6.92 19.91 -17.28
CA TYR A 303 7.55 18.79 -16.59
C TYR A 303 7.88 17.62 -17.50
N LEU A 304 6.99 17.27 -18.44
CA LEU A 304 7.28 16.24 -19.43
C LEU A 304 8.52 16.62 -20.26
N ASN A 305 8.63 17.88 -20.66
CA ASN A 305 9.80 18.42 -21.35
C ASN A 305 11.06 18.49 -20.46
N GLU A 306 10.91 18.74 -19.15
CA GLU A 306 12.03 18.80 -18.20
C GLU A 306 12.58 17.40 -17.86
N LYS A 307 11.70 16.40 -17.76
CA LYS A 307 12.05 15.01 -17.42
C LYS A 307 12.47 14.19 -18.63
N PHE A 308 11.98 14.55 -19.82
CA PHE A 308 12.28 13.95 -21.11
C PHE A 308 12.60 15.04 -22.14
N PRO A 309 13.77 15.71 -22.02
CA PRO A 309 14.17 16.73 -22.98
C PRO A 309 14.30 16.09 -24.36
N VAL A 310 13.73 16.74 -25.38
CA VAL A 310 13.90 16.33 -26.78
C VAL A 310 15.39 16.34 -27.09
N SER A 311 16.00 15.16 -27.13
CA SER A 311 17.38 14.99 -27.59
C SER A 311 17.42 15.40 -29.05
N ALA A 312 17.91 16.60 -29.33
CA ALA A 312 18.36 16.93 -30.66
C ALA A 312 19.51 15.97 -31.02
N GLU A 313 19.40 15.37 -32.21
CA GLU A 313 20.37 14.50 -32.88
C GLU A 313 20.29 12.99 -32.55
N GLN A 314 19.56 12.28 -33.41
CA GLN A 314 19.82 10.87 -33.69
C GLN A 314 21.22 10.69 -34.29
N PRO A 315 21.98 9.67 -33.87
CA PRO A 315 22.94 9.01 -34.75
C PRO A 315 22.37 7.68 -35.26
N VAL A 316 22.49 7.56 -36.58
CA VAL A 316 22.22 6.45 -37.47
C VAL A 316 22.68 5.07 -36.94
N ALA A 317 21.75 4.11 -36.96
CA ALA A 317 21.87 2.65 -37.09
C ALA A 317 22.89 1.86 -36.24
N ASN A 318 22.38 0.91 -35.43
CA ASN A 318 22.80 -0.50 -35.54
C ASN A 318 21.78 -1.48 -34.91
N LYS A 319 21.53 -2.58 -35.63
CA LYS A 319 20.64 -3.68 -35.25
C LYS A 319 21.19 -4.44 -34.04
N HIS A 320 20.43 -4.55 -32.94
CA HIS A 320 20.16 -5.78 -32.18
C HIS A 320 19.47 -5.49 -30.82
N ASN A 321 18.37 -6.22 -30.56
CA ASN A 321 17.75 -6.59 -29.28
C ASN A 321 17.12 -5.53 -28.33
N VAL A 322 15.77 -5.59 -28.27
CA VAL A 322 14.87 -5.60 -27.09
C VAL A 322 14.98 -4.48 -26.04
N GLN A 323 14.04 -3.52 -26.13
CA GLN A 323 13.08 -3.08 -25.10
C GLN A 323 11.91 -2.40 -25.83
N PRO A 324 10.65 -2.42 -25.36
CA PRO A 324 9.73 -1.33 -25.67
C PRO A 324 10.18 -0.15 -24.82
N GLU A 325 11.20 0.57 -25.29
CA GLU A 325 11.42 1.93 -24.85
C GLU A 325 10.09 2.67 -24.99
N ILE A 326 9.73 3.48 -23.99
CA ILE A 326 8.60 4.39 -24.07
C ILE A 326 8.88 5.30 -25.26
N ASN A 327 8.42 4.89 -26.43
CA ASN A 327 8.72 5.56 -27.69
C ASN A 327 7.92 6.85 -27.75
N ASP A 328 8.35 7.74 -28.64
CA ASP A 328 7.64 8.99 -28.94
C ASP A 328 6.15 8.76 -29.26
N GLU A 329 5.77 7.55 -29.65
CA GLU A 329 4.39 7.13 -29.92
C GLU A 329 3.54 7.00 -28.64
N PHE A 330 4.07 6.52 -27.51
CA PHE A 330 3.34 6.48 -26.23
C PHE A 330 3.16 7.88 -25.64
N ILE A 331 4.23 8.69 -25.69
CA ILE A 331 4.18 10.09 -25.26
C ILE A 331 3.25 10.88 -26.18
N ALA A 332 3.31 10.66 -27.49
CA ALA A 332 2.36 11.21 -28.44
C ALA A 332 0.94 10.72 -28.20
N ARG A 333 0.71 9.47 -27.75
CA ARG A 333 -0.63 8.95 -27.44
C ARG A 333 -1.25 9.62 -26.22
N GLU A 334 -0.47 9.84 -25.17
CA GLU A 334 -0.93 10.54 -23.96
C GLU A 334 -1.07 12.05 -24.21
N LEU A 335 -0.16 12.66 -24.98
CA LEU A 335 -0.30 14.05 -25.43
C LEU A 335 -1.48 14.23 -26.40
N GLN A 336 -1.74 13.27 -27.28
CA GLN A 336 -2.88 13.29 -28.20
C GLN A 336 -4.18 12.99 -27.47
N GLN A 337 -4.18 12.17 -26.41
CA GLN A 337 -5.32 12.10 -25.50
C GLN A 337 -5.55 13.47 -24.89
N LEU A 338 -4.52 14.09 -24.28
CA LEU A 338 -4.51 15.45 -23.71
C LEU A 338 -4.90 16.57 -24.70
N GLU A 339 -4.58 16.43 -25.99
CA GLU A 339 -4.98 17.35 -27.06
C GLU A 339 -6.38 17.06 -27.59
N ASN A 340 -6.84 15.80 -27.63
CA ASN A 340 -8.25 15.48 -27.89
C ASN A 340 -9.16 16.09 -26.81
N PHE A 341 -8.66 16.28 -25.58
CA PHE A 341 -9.36 17.08 -24.56
C PHE A 341 -9.46 18.56 -24.92
N ARG A 342 -8.59 19.11 -25.79
CA ARG A 342 -8.61 20.51 -26.24
C ARG A 342 -9.77 20.80 -27.20
N ASP A 343 -10.20 19.80 -27.98
CA ASP A 343 -11.20 19.94 -29.04
C ASP A 343 -12.65 19.67 -28.57
N GLU A 344 -12.85 19.24 -27.31
CA GLU A 344 -14.17 19.09 -26.67
C GLU A 344 -14.58 20.31 -25.81
N PHE A 345 -14.00 21.49 -26.09
CA PHE A 345 -14.31 22.77 -25.41
C PHE A 345 -15.16 23.71 -26.25
#